data_AF-A0A6N7HEC3-F1
#
_entry.id   AF-A0A6N7HEC3-F1
#
_cell.length_a   1.000
_cell.length_b   1.000
_cell.length_c   1.000
_cell.angle_alpha   90.00
_cell.angle_beta   90.00
_cell.angle_gamma   90.00
#
_symmetry.space_group_name_H-M   'P 1'
#
loop_
_entity.id
_entity.type
_entity.pdbx_description
1 polymer ?
#
loop_
_entity_poly.entity_id
_entity_poly.type
_entity_poly.pdbx_seq_one_letter_code
_entity_poly.pdbx_strand_id
1 'polypeptide(L)'
;MPRTRPAPASTPGTTSAPPPRAEPVPRKLIVDTDPGIDDAVAIFLAAASPELDLLGLTTVFGNCATAVATRNALILLDVADRPDVPVARGATDPVASTYLGAIPHIHGTDGMGDGGELPAPTREPVAESAAEFLCRTVAEHPGEVTILAVGPLTNLALALRLRPDLDTLVDQVVVMGGNALVPGNATPAAEANMLNDPEAADVVFGARWPVTMVGLDVTHKANLRGADLDRITAADTPAGRHLARALPLYRAFMERTNGLDGIYTHDPSEVAYLIDPTAFRTEAWPRRGRSGWRPRVSAAARRGPTSATPTTRPRPRGRTGRWSTCASTSTRPAWSTWSCAGSADRPGVVAVE
;
A
#
# COMPACT_ATOMS: atom_id res chain seq x y z
N MET A 1 -61.86 -20.68 61.02
CA MET A 1 -61.00 -21.33 60.01
C MET A 1 -61.10 -20.53 58.71
N PRO A 2 -60.14 -19.65 58.37
CA PRO A 2 -60.23 -18.77 57.21
C PRO A 2 -59.84 -19.52 55.93
N ARG A 3 -60.62 -19.31 54.85
CA ARG A 3 -60.38 -19.89 53.52
C ARG A 3 -59.30 -19.06 52.81
N THR A 4 -58.19 -19.69 52.47
CA THR A 4 -57.09 -19.11 51.69
C THR A 4 -57.49 -18.97 50.21
N ARG A 5 -57.22 -17.79 49.64
CA ARG A 5 -57.39 -17.48 48.20
C ARG A 5 -56.15 -18.00 47.43
N PRO A 6 -56.28 -18.54 46.20
CA PRO A 6 -55.11 -18.89 45.39
C PRO A 6 -54.48 -17.64 44.77
N ALA A 7 -53.15 -17.63 44.66
CA ALA A 7 -52.37 -16.59 43.98
C ALA A 7 -52.57 -16.61 42.45
N PRO A 8 -52.45 -15.47 41.75
CA PRO A 8 -52.57 -15.43 40.30
C PRO A 8 -51.33 -16.01 39.62
N ALA A 9 -51.54 -16.76 38.54
CA ALA A 9 -50.48 -17.34 37.73
C ALA A 9 -49.68 -16.25 36.98
N SER A 10 -48.36 -16.30 37.08
CA SER A 10 -47.43 -15.45 36.33
C SER A 10 -47.39 -15.87 34.86
N THR A 11 -47.72 -14.96 33.94
CA THR A 11 -47.49 -15.12 32.51
C THR A 11 -46.00 -15.19 32.17
N PRO A 12 -45.54 -16.11 31.30
CA PRO A 12 -44.16 -16.13 30.83
C PRO A 12 -43.87 -14.87 30.02
N GLY A 13 -42.83 -14.13 30.40
CA GLY A 13 -42.36 -12.97 29.65
C GLY A 13 -41.81 -13.42 28.30
N THR A 14 -42.39 -12.87 27.23
CA THR A 14 -41.83 -12.96 25.87
C THR A 14 -40.53 -12.17 25.83
N THR A 15 -39.40 -12.86 25.93
CA THR A 15 -38.10 -12.29 25.53
C THR A 15 -38.14 -12.09 24.01
N SER A 16 -38.43 -10.86 23.56
CA SER A 16 -38.24 -10.50 22.16
C SER A 16 -36.74 -10.55 21.86
N ALA A 17 -36.35 -11.34 20.88
CA ALA A 17 -35.00 -11.27 20.33
C ALA A 17 -34.68 -9.80 19.95
N PRO A 18 -33.44 -9.33 20.16
CA PRO A 18 -33.05 -8.01 19.70
C PRO A 18 -33.32 -7.89 18.20
N PRO A 19 -33.72 -6.70 17.72
CA PRO A 19 -33.97 -6.50 16.29
C PRO A 19 -32.72 -6.89 15.49
N PRO A 20 -32.88 -7.47 14.29
CA PRO A 20 -31.75 -7.76 13.43
C PRO A 20 -30.93 -6.47 13.24
N ARG A 21 -29.60 -6.58 13.39
CA ARG A 21 -28.71 -5.45 13.09
C ARG A 21 -28.99 -5.02 11.65
N ALA A 22 -29.21 -3.72 11.43
CA ALA A 22 -29.26 -3.19 10.08
C ALA A 22 -28.00 -3.66 9.34
N GLU A 23 -28.18 -4.22 8.14
CA GLU A 23 -27.04 -4.61 7.30
C GLU A 23 -26.17 -3.35 7.10
N PRO A 24 -24.87 -3.41 7.39
CA PRO A 24 -24.00 -2.25 7.26
C PRO A 24 -24.01 -1.78 5.80
N VAL A 25 -24.18 -0.48 5.58
CA VAL A 25 -24.10 0.12 4.24
C VAL A 25 -22.67 -0.08 3.73
N PRO A 26 -22.47 -0.67 2.53
CA PRO A 26 -21.14 -0.89 1.98
C PRO A 26 -20.36 0.43 1.84
N ARG A 27 -19.07 0.38 2.14
CA ARG A 27 -18.15 1.53 2.08
C ARG A 27 -17.79 1.82 0.62
N LYS A 28 -18.06 3.04 0.16
CA LYS A 28 -17.64 3.52 -1.16
C LYS A 28 -16.12 3.57 -1.25
N LEU A 29 -15.55 2.85 -2.22
CA LEU A 29 -14.13 2.61 -2.33
C LEU A 29 -13.63 2.96 -3.74
N ILE A 30 -12.57 3.77 -3.81
CA ILE A 30 -11.70 3.86 -4.99
C ILE A 30 -10.36 3.25 -4.62
N VAL A 31 -9.80 2.39 -5.48
CA VAL A 31 -8.47 1.82 -5.28
C VAL A 31 -7.48 2.45 -6.28
N ASP A 32 -6.45 3.12 -5.77
CA ASP A 32 -5.32 3.65 -6.53
C ASP A 32 -4.15 2.67 -6.46
N THR A 33 -3.83 2.03 -7.59
CA THR A 33 -3.05 0.78 -7.65
C THR A 33 -2.11 0.76 -8.85
N ASP A 34 -1.08 -0.05 -8.80
CA ASP A 34 -0.11 -0.27 -9.86
C ASP A 34 0.01 -1.76 -10.20
N PRO A 35 -1.08 -2.44 -10.64
CA PRO A 35 -1.30 -3.86 -10.41
C PRO A 35 -0.09 -4.77 -10.65
N GLY A 36 0.51 -5.16 -9.53
CA GLY A 36 1.37 -6.30 -9.32
C GLY A 36 0.62 -7.51 -8.76
N ILE A 37 1.36 -8.56 -8.42
CA ILE A 37 0.81 -9.82 -7.91
C ILE A 37 0.02 -9.66 -6.59
N ASP A 38 0.48 -8.86 -5.64
CA ASP A 38 -0.23 -8.55 -4.38
C ASP A 38 -1.39 -7.58 -4.58
N ASP A 39 -1.26 -6.55 -5.43
CA ASP A 39 -2.40 -5.71 -5.83
C ASP A 39 -3.54 -6.56 -6.41
N ALA A 40 -3.22 -7.58 -7.21
CA ALA A 40 -4.22 -8.49 -7.78
C ALA A 40 -5.01 -9.22 -6.70
N VAL A 41 -4.33 -9.67 -5.63
CA VAL A 41 -5.00 -10.27 -4.47
C VAL A 41 -5.91 -9.25 -3.78
N ALA A 42 -5.44 -8.02 -3.60
CA ALA A 42 -6.23 -6.95 -2.98
C ALA A 42 -7.46 -6.57 -3.81
N ILE A 43 -7.33 -6.44 -5.12
CA ILE A 43 -8.42 -6.13 -6.05
C ILE A 43 -9.46 -7.26 -6.04
N PHE A 44 -9.04 -8.54 -6.09
CA PHE A 44 -9.98 -9.65 -6.00
C PHE A 44 -10.71 -9.71 -4.66
N LEU A 45 -10.00 -9.43 -3.55
CA LEU A 45 -10.62 -9.37 -2.23
C LEU A 45 -11.63 -8.21 -2.14
N ALA A 46 -11.28 -7.03 -2.63
CA ALA A 46 -12.15 -5.86 -2.63
C ALA A 46 -13.39 -6.07 -3.52
N ALA A 47 -13.21 -6.65 -4.71
CA ALA A 47 -14.31 -6.93 -5.63
C ALA A 47 -15.30 -7.99 -5.11
N ALA A 48 -14.83 -8.93 -4.28
CA ALA A 48 -15.64 -10.00 -3.72
C ALA A 48 -16.28 -9.66 -2.35
N SER A 49 -15.87 -8.57 -1.71
CA SER A 49 -16.31 -8.20 -0.36
C SER A 49 -17.64 -7.44 -0.40
N PRO A 50 -18.70 -7.91 0.30
CA PRO A 50 -19.97 -7.18 0.40
C PRO A 50 -19.88 -5.91 1.27
N GLU A 51 -18.84 -5.77 2.09
CA GLU A 51 -18.59 -4.58 2.90
C GLU A 51 -18.09 -3.39 2.07
N LEU A 52 -17.69 -3.62 0.82
CA LEU A 52 -17.04 -2.63 -0.05
C LEU A 52 -17.85 -2.41 -1.34
N ASP A 53 -18.16 -1.14 -1.63
CA ASP A 53 -18.73 -0.69 -2.88
C ASP A 53 -17.62 -0.11 -3.76
N LEU A 54 -17.04 -0.95 -4.62
CA LEU A 54 -15.94 -0.57 -5.49
C LEU A 54 -16.42 0.35 -6.63
N LEU A 55 -16.15 1.65 -6.50
CA LEU A 55 -16.57 2.69 -7.44
C LEU A 55 -15.66 2.80 -8.67
N GLY A 56 -14.40 2.37 -8.56
CA GLY A 56 -13.42 2.50 -9.63
C GLY A 56 -12.01 2.10 -9.21
N LEU A 57 -11.19 1.81 -10.21
CA LEU A 57 -9.73 1.69 -10.06
C LEU A 57 -9.05 2.87 -10.73
N THR A 58 -8.07 3.45 -10.08
CA THR A 58 -7.11 4.38 -10.69
C THR A 58 -5.76 3.71 -10.77
N THR A 59 -5.06 3.87 -11.91
CA THR A 59 -3.77 3.19 -12.11
C THR A 59 -2.59 4.13 -12.10
N VAL A 60 -1.48 3.69 -11.51
CA VAL A 60 -0.21 4.44 -11.43
C VAL A 60 0.97 3.52 -11.78
N PHE A 61 2.18 4.08 -11.90
CA PHE A 61 3.42 3.32 -12.05
C PHE A 61 3.89 2.77 -10.69
N GLY A 62 4.76 1.75 -10.67
CA GLY A 62 5.44 1.27 -9.46
C GLY A 62 5.98 -0.16 -9.62
N ASN A 63 5.14 -1.17 -9.41
CA ASN A 63 5.43 -2.58 -9.68
C ASN A 63 5.66 -2.78 -11.19
N CYS A 64 4.88 -2.08 -12.01
CA CYS A 64 5.01 -2.05 -13.46
C CYS A 64 4.86 -0.61 -14.02
N ALA A 65 4.93 -0.43 -15.34
CA ALA A 65 4.65 0.86 -15.97
C ALA A 65 3.13 1.11 -16.01
N THR A 66 2.68 2.36 -15.92
CA THR A 66 1.24 2.71 -15.84
C THR A 66 0.40 2.10 -16.97
N ALA A 67 0.94 1.96 -18.18
CA ALA A 67 0.23 1.30 -19.28
C ALA A 67 -0.04 -0.19 -19.01
N VAL A 68 0.94 -0.89 -18.42
CA VAL A 68 0.81 -2.29 -17.98
C VAL A 68 -0.16 -2.38 -16.80
N ALA A 69 0.00 -1.50 -15.80
CA ALA A 69 -0.90 -1.38 -14.66
C ALA A 69 -2.37 -1.21 -15.10
N THR A 70 -2.62 -0.31 -16.07
CA THR A 70 -3.96 -0.06 -16.63
C THR A 70 -4.54 -1.30 -17.32
N ARG A 71 -3.74 -1.95 -18.17
CA ARG A 71 -4.14 -3.20 -18.83
C ARG A 71 -4.48 -4.28 -17.80
N ASN A 72 -3.64 -4.42 -16.77
CA ASN A 72 -3.79 -5.43 -15.74
C ASN A 72 -5.04 -5.16 -14.88
N ALA A 73 -5.29 -3.92 -14.47
CA ALA A 73 -6.52 -3.54 -13.74
C ALA A 73 -7.80 -3.94 -14.51
N LEU A 74 -7.83 -3.70 -15.82
CA LEU A 74 -8.95 -4.10 -16.68
C LEU A 74 -9.14 -5.62 -16.71
N ILE A 75 -8.05 -6.36 -16.91
CA ILE A 75 -8.07 -7.84 -16.91
C ILE A 75 -8.52 -8.40 -15.56
N LEU A 76 -8.04 -7.82 -14.45
CA LEU A 76 -8.42 -8.26 -13.11
C LEU A 76 -9.91 -8.04 -12.86
N LEU A 77 -10.48 -6.92 -13.28
CA LEU A 77 -11.93 -6.68 -13.17
C LEU A 77 -12.74 -7.60 -14.07
N ASP A 78 -12.26 -7.91 -15.27
CA ASP A 78 -12.90 -8.90 -16.15
C ASP A 78 -12.88 -10.31 -15.52
N VAL A 79 -11.77 -10.69 -14.86
CA VAL A 79 -11.63 -11.95 -14.11
C VAL A 79 -12.54 -11.97 -12.87
N ALA A 80 -12.72 -10.82 -12.23
CA ALA A 80 -13.58 -10.66 -11.06
C ALA A 80 -15.09 -10.55 -11.40
N ASP A 81 -15.45 -10.62 -12.69
CA ASP A 81 -16.82 -10.39 -13.18
C ASP A 81 -17.39 -9.02 -12.74
N ARG A 82 -16.54 -7.99 -12.79
CA ARG A 82 -16.86 -6.59 -12.44
C ARG A 82 -16.62 -5.63 -13.61
N PRO A 83 -17.24 -5.84 -14.79
CA PRO A 83 -17.08 -4.95 -15.94
C PRO A 83 -17.71 -3.56 -15.71
N ASP A 84 -18.59 -3.44 -14.71
CA ASP A 84 -19.24 -2.20 -14.28
C ASP A 84 -18.26 -1.19 -13.66
N VAL A 85 -17.15 -1.67 -13.09
CA VAL A 85 -16.18 -0.82 -12.38
C VAL A 85 -15.26 -0.11 -13.38
N PRO A 86 -15.27 1.24 -13.46
CA PRO A 86 -14.40 1.98 -14.37
C PRO A 86 -12.93 1.89 -13.96
N VAL A 87 -12.03 1.97 -14.95
CA VAL A 87 -10.58 2.10 -14.74
C VAL A 87 -10.13 3.43 -15.33
N ALA A 88 -9.52 4.30 -14.54
CA ALA A 88 -8.96 5.57 -15.01
C ALA A 88 -7.43 5.53 -14.97
N ARG A 89 -6.80 5.82 -16.12
CA ARG A 89 -5.34 5.80 -16.24
C ARG A 89 -4.72 7.04 -15.60
N GLY A 90 -3.72 6.85 -14.74
CA GLY A 90 -3.06 7.93 -14.03
C GLY A 90 -1.68 8.32 -14.56
N ALA A 91 -0.88 8.88 -13.67
CA ALA A 91 0.45 9.41 -13.96
C ALA A 91 1.42 8.33 -14.43
N THR A 92 2.36 8.71 -15.29
CA THR A 92 3.45 7.84 -15.77
C THR A 92 4.77 8.06 -15.06
N ASP A 93 4.89 9.16 -14.32
CA ASP A 93 6.11 9.61 -13.68
C ASP A 93 5.80 10.27 -12.33
N PRO A 94 6.74 10.24 -11.37
CA PRO A 94 6.62 10.96 -10.11
C PRO A 94 6.45 12.46 -10.31
N VAL A 95 5.83 13.16 -9.36
CA VAL A 95 5.49 14.59 -9.53
C VAL A 95 6.70 15.50 -9.75
N ALA A 96 7.89 15.08 -9.32
CA ALA A 96 9.12 15.87 -9.35
C ALA A 96 10.32 15.17 -10.01
N SER A 97 10.12 13.96 -10.58
CA SER A 97 11.21 13.19 -11.18
C SER A 97 10.71 12.31 -12.34
N THR A 98 11.54 11.37 -12.79
CA THR A 98 11.20 10.42 -13.86
C THR A 98 11.18 9.02 -13.27
N TYR A 99 10.18 8.23 -13.64
CA TYR A 99 10.06 6.87 -13.15
C TYR A 99 11.29 6.04 -13.55
N LEU A 100 11.88 5.34 -12.57
CA LEU A 100 13.15 4.62 -12.76
C LEU A 100 12.97 3.23 -13.40
N GLY A 101 11.73 2.76 -13.53
CA GLY A 101 11.39 1.52 -14.22
C GLY A 101 10.79 0.46 -13.30
N ALA A 102 10.17 -0.54 -13.94
CA ALA A 102 9.48 -1.65 -13.29
C ALA A 102 10.43 -2.61 -12.55
N ILE A 103 9.86 -3.44 -11.69
CA ILE A 103 10.56 -4.45 -10.88
C ILE A 103 10.18 -5.88 -11.29
N PRO A 104 10.53 -6.32 -12.53
CA PRO A 104 10.06 -7.59 -13.09
C PRO A 104 10.59 -8.83 -12.36
N HIS A 105 11.64 -8.69 -11.54
CA HIS A 105 12.15 -9.78 -10.72
C HIS A 105 11.24 -10.14 -9.54
N ILE A 106 10.25 -9.29 -9.23
CA ILE A 106 9.24 -9.49 -8.18
C ILE A 106 7.87 -9.77 -8.82
N HIS A 107 7.41 -8.93 -9.74
CA HIS A 107 6.05 -9.02 -10.32
C HIS A 107 6.01 -9.52 -11.77
N GLY A 108 7.15 -9.84 -12.40
CA GLY A 108 7.19 -10.24 -13.81
C GLY A 108 7.21 -9.04 -14.77
N THR A 109 7.53 -9.29 -16.02
CA THR A 109 7.54 -8.28 -17.09
C THR A 109 6.12 -7.80 -17.40
N ASP A 110 5.15 -8.69 -17.30
CA ASP A 110 3.73 -8.38 -17.45
C ASP A 110 3.06 -7.84 -16.17
N GLY A 111 3.78 -7.77 -15.04
CA GLY A 111 3.22 -7.39 -13.74
C GLY A 111 2.38 -8.47 -13.06
N MET A 112 2.22 -9.65 -13.69
CA MET A 112 1.39 -10.78 -13.22
C MET A 112 2.17 -12.10 -13.20
N GLY A 113 3.46 -12.01 -12.89
CA GLY A 113 4.32 -13.16 -12.62
C GLY A 113 4.83 -13.90 -13.85
N ASP A 114 4.59 -13.40 -15.07
CA ASP A 114 4.96 -14.04 -16.34
C ASP A 114 4.50 -15.52 -16.45
N GLY A 115 3.38 -15.86 -15.80
CA GLY A 115 2.88 -17.24 -15.66
C GLY A 115 2.11 -17.79 -16.87
N GLY A 116 2.10 -17.05 -17.99
CA GLY A 116 1.40 -17.41 -19.22
C GLY A 116 0.76 -16.20 -19.91
N GLU A 117 0.11 -16.43 -21.05
CA GLU A 117 -0.57 -15.36 -21.76
C GLU A 117 -1.80 -14.87 -20.99
N LEU A 118 -1.79 -13.59 -20.63
CA LEU A 118 -2.96 -12.90 -20.09
C LEU A 118 -3.94 -12.56 -21.21
N PRO A 119 -5.27 -12.72 -21.01
CA PRO A 119 -6.25 -12.35 -22.01
C PRO A 119 -6.15 -10.86 -22.35
N ALA A 120 -6.61 -10.49 -23.55
CA ALA A 120 -6.81 -9.08 -23.86
C ALA A 120 -7.94 -8.50 -22.99
N PRO A 121 -7.82 -7.26 -22.49
CA PRO A 121 -8.92 -6.60 -21.80
C PRO A 121 -10.12 -6.46 -22.74
N THR A 122 -11.33 -6.62 -22.22
CA THR A 122 -12.56 -6.56 -23.02
C THR A 122 -13.07 -5.13 -23.26
N ARG A 123 -12.43 -4.14 -22.62
CA ARG A 123 -12.80 -2.73 -22.63
C ARG A 123 -11.59 -1.82 -22.46
N GLU A 124 -11.80 -0.54 -22.73
CA GLU A 124 -10.81 0.52 -22.57
C GLU A 124 -10.98 1.24 -21.22
N PRO A 125 -9.91 1.88 -20.68
CA PRO A 125 -10.06 2.77 -19.54
C PRO A 125 -10.93 3.98 -19.92
N VAL A 126 -11.49 4.66 -18.92
CA VAL A 126 -12.20 5.93 -19.13
C VAL A 126 -11.25 7.01 -19.65
N ALA A 127 -11.79 7.99 -20.38
CA ALA A 127 -10.99 9.02 -21.03
C ALA A 127 -10.37 10.04 -20.07
N GLU A 128 -10.98 10.24 -18.90
CA GLU A 128 -10.45 11.11 -17.85
C GLU A 128 -9.21 10.49 -17.20
N SER A 129 -8.28 11.35 -16.76
CA SER A 129 -7.13 10.91 -15.97
C SER A 129 -7.57 10.42 -14.59
N ALA A 130 -6.73 9.61 -13.92
CA ALA A 130 -6.98 9.19 -12.54
C ALA A 130 -7.25 10.36 -11.58
N ALA A 131 -6.51 11.47 -11.72
CA ALA A 131 -6.70 12.66 -10.88
C ALA A 131 -8.07 13.33 -11.12
N GLU A 132 -8.51 13.41 -12.38
CA GLU A 132 -9.85 13.91 -12.74
C GLU A 132 -10.95 12.97 -12.23
N PHE A 133 -10.77 11.66 -12.41
CA PHE A 133 -11.68 10.62 -11.91
C PHE A 133 -11.88 10.71 -10.39
N LEU A 134 -10.77 10.83 -9.63
CA LEU A 134 -10.81 11.02 -8.18
C LEU A 134 -11.59 12.29 -7.82
N CYS A 135 -11.28 13.41 -8.48
CA CYS A 135 -11.94 14.69 -8.21
C CYS A 135 -13.44 14.65 -8.49
N ARG A 136 -13.85 13.99 -9.59
CA ARG A 136 -15.26 13.85 -10.00
C ARG A 136 -16.02 12.91 -9.06
N THR A 137 -15.50 11.70 -8.85
CA THR A 137 -16.19 10.68 -8.05
C THR A 137 -16.35 11.10 -6.59
N VAL A 138 -15.34 11.77 -6.00
CA VAL A 138 -15.47 12.34 -4.64
C VAL A 138 -16.46 13.51 -4.60
N ALA A 139 -16.59 14.30 -5.68
CA ALA A 139 -17.58 15.38 -5.76
C ALA A 139 -19.02 14.87 -5.74
N GLU A 140 -19.25 13.72 -6.38
CA GLU A 140 -20.54 13.05 -6.47
C GLU A 140 -20.96 12.44 -5.13
N HIS A 141 -19.99 12.16 -4.25
CA HIS A 141 -20.16 11.46 -2.97
C HIS A 141 -19.36 12.13 -1.82
N PRO A 142 -19.60 13.41 -1.53
CA PRO A 142 -18.79 14.17 -0.57
C PRO A 142 -18.95 13.60 0.85
N GLY A 143 -17.82 13.25 1.46
CA GLY A 143 -17.73 12.69 2.81
C GLY A 143 -17.99 11.18 2.89
N GLU A 144 -18.18 10.50 1.75
CA GLU A 144 -18.50 9.06 1.72
C GLU A 144 -17.38 8.20 1.11
N VAL A 145 -16.55 8.77 0.21
CA VAL A 145 -15.55 7.99 -0.53
C VAL A 145 -14.31 7.75 0.33
N THR A 146 -13.98 6.48 0.51
CA THR A 146 -12.67 6.03 0.98
C THR A 146 -11.74 5.81 -0.21
N ILE A 147 -10.53 6.35 -0.15
CA ILE A 147 -9.48 6.10 -1.14
C ILE A 147 -8.49 5.10 -0.53
N LEU A 148 -8.34 3.94 -1.16
CA LEU A 148 -7.29 2.97 -0.85
C LEU A 148 -6.14 3.16 -1.83
N ALA A 149 -5.02 3.69 -1.37
CA ALA A 149 -3.83 3.87 -2.19
C ALA A 149 -2.81 2.77 -1.87
N VAL A 150 -2.64 1.84 -2.82
CA VAL A 150 -1.70 0.72 -2.72
C VAL A 150 -0.49 0.85 -3.65
N GLY A 151 -0.43 1.92 -4.43
CA GLY A 151 0.75 2.32 -5.21
C GLY A 151 1.35 3.67 -4.79
N PRO A 152 2.29 4.21 -5.59
CA PRO A 152 2.82 5.56 -5.41
C PRO A 152 1.73 6.62 -5.41
N LEU A 153 1.82 7.56 -4.45
CA LEU A 153 0.77 8.53 -4.13
C LEU A 153 0.59 9.68 -5.15
N THR A 154 1.17 9.52 -6.35
CA THR A 154 1.23 10.54 -7.41
C THR A 154 -0.16 10.98 -7.85
N ASN A 155 -1.09 10.04 -8.08
CA ASN A 155 -2.45 10.38 -8.53
C ASN A 155 -3.19 11.23 -7.50
N LEU A 156 -3.08 10.89 -6.21
CA LEU A 156 -3.68 11.64 -5.11
C LEU A 156 -3.07 13.05 -4.98
N ALA A 157 -1.74 13.17 -5.09
CA ALA A 157 -1.08 14.47 -5.07
C ALA A 157 -1.50 15.35 -6.27
N LEU A 158 -1.64 14.77 -7.46
CA LEU A 158 -2.15 15.47 -8.64
C LEU A 158 -3.63 15.86 -8.48
N ALA A 159 -4.46 15.00 -7.88
CA ALA A 159 -5.85 15.30 -7.58
C ALA A 159 -5.98 16.48 -6.61
N LEU A 160 -5.15 16.55 -5.57
CA LEU A 160 -5.08 17.71 -4.66
C LEU A 160 -4.61 18.99 -5.35
N ARG A 161 -3.72 18.89 -6.35
CA ARG A 161 -3.30 20.05 -7.14
C ARG A 161 -4.42 20.53 -8.08
N LEU A 162 -5.20 19.61 -8.64
CA LEU A 162 -6.34 19.91 -9.49
C LEU A 162 -7.50 20.51 -8.68
N ARG A 163 -7.76 19.95 -7.49
CA ARG A 163 -8.84 20.33 -6.60
C ARG A 163 -8.36 20.45 -5.14
N PRO A 164 -7.89 21.63 -4.70
CA PRO A 164 -7.30 21.82 -3.37
C PRO A 164 -8.24 21.59 -2.18
N ASP A 165 -9.56 21.60 -2.39
CA ASP A 165 -10.57 21.28 -1.38
C ASP A 165 -10.93 19.78 -1.31
N LEU A 166 -10.38 18.95 -2.20
CA LEU A 166 -10.64 17.50 -2.25
C LEU A 166 -10.38 16.81 -0.91
N ASP A 167 -9.34 17.24 -0.18
CA ASP A 167 -8.98 16.72 1.15
C ASP A 167 -10.02 16.97 2.25
N THR A 168 -11.05 17.77 1.98
CA THR A 168 -12.19 17.98 2.88
C THR A 168 -13.44 17.19 2.47
N LEU A 169 -13.42 16.57 1.29
CA LEU A 169 -14.53 15.83 0.70
C LEU A 169 -14.33 14.31 0.76
N VAL A 170 -13.11 13.84 1.01
CA VAL A 170 -12.80 12.41 1.17
C VAL A 170 -13.13 11.97 2.60
N ASP A 171 -13.76 10.80 2.78
CA ASP A 171 -14.03 10.20 4.11
C ASP A 171 -12.71 9.90 4.82
N GLN A 172 -11.87 9.10 4.17
CA GLN A 172 -10.51 8.79 4.61
C GLN A 172 -9.65 8.30 3.45
N VAL A 173 -8.33 8.37 3.64
CA VAL A 173 -7.33 7.73 2.79
C VAL A 173 -6.66 6.62 3.59
N VAL A 174 -6.64 5.41 3.06
CA VAL A 174 -5.86 4.28 3.58
C VAL A 174 -4.69 4.06 2.64
N VAL A 175 -3.47 4.07 3.18
CA VAL A 175 -2.23 3.99 2.39
C VAL A 175 -1.49 2.71 2.76
N MET A 176 -1.24 1.85 1.77
CA MET A 176 -0.18 0.85 1.83
C MET A 176 1.14 1.55 1.53
N GLY A 177 2.00 1.64 2.54
CA GLY A 177 3.33 2.18 2.35
C GLY A 177 3.94 2.80 3.59
N GLY A 178 5.24 3.05 3.48
CA GLY A 178 6.06 3.53 4.60
C GLY A 178 6.50 2.42 5.57
N ASN A 179 7.46 2.78 6.41
CA ASN A 179 8.14 1.89 7.36
C ASN A 179 8.58 2.70 8.60
N ALA A 180 7.71 2.81 9.60
CA ALA A 180 7.90 3.71 10.73
C ALA A 180 8.87 3.17 11.80
N LEU A 181 8.76 1.88 12.11
CA LEU A 181 9.45 1.18 13.20
C LEU A 181 10.34 0.03 12.68
N VAL A 182 10.23 -0.31 11.39
CA VAL A 182 11.00 -1.35 10.71
C VAL A 182 11.84 -0.80 9.54
N PRO A 183 12.86 -1.53 9.08
CA PRO A 183 13.57 -1.20 7.85
C PRO A 183 12.66 -1.20 6.61
N GLY A 184 13.01 -0.40 5.61
CA GLY A 184 12.35 -0.39 4.32
C GLY A 184 12.65 -1.63 3.46
N ASN A 185 11.85 -1.85 2.42
CA ASN A 185 12.01 -2.96 1.46
C ASN A 185 12.76 -2.54 0.19
N ALA A 186 12.61 -1.30 -0.28
CA ALA A 186 13.29 -0.79 -1.47
C ALA A 186 14.70 -0.26 -1.15
N THR A 187 14.84 0.40 -0.01
CA THR A 187 16.14 0.66 0.63
C THR A 187 16.01 0.41 2.13
N PRO A 188 17.11 0.28 2.90
CA PRO A 188 17.01 0.14 4.34
C PRO A 188 16.20 1.24 5.05
N ALA A 189 16.06 2.41 4.41
CA ALA A 189 15.35 3.56 4.97
C ALA A 189 13.96 3.81 4.36
N ALA A 190 13.63 3.20 3.22
CA ALA A 190 12.42 3.56 2.46
C ALA A 190 11.70 2.33 1.90
N GLU A 191 10.39 2.35 2.08
CA GLU A 191 9.41 1.50 1.42
C GLU A 191 9.22 1.93 -0.05
N ALA A 192 8.89 0.96 -0.93
CA ALA A 192 8.83 1.10 -2.38
C ALA A 192 7.87 2.19 -2.89
N ASN A 193 6.62 2.21 -2.44
CA ASN A 193 5.62 3.20 -2.84
C ASN A 193 6.05 4.61 -2.43
N MET A 194 6.57 4.77 -1.22
CA MET A 194 7.10 6.06 -0.76
C MET A 194 8.37 6.49 -1.51
N LEU A 195 9.23 5.54 -1.89
CA LEU A 195 10.45 5.82 -2.63
C LEU A 195 10.18 6.21 -4.08
N ASN A 196 9.13 5.65 -4.69
CA ASN A 196 8.73 5.92 -6.07
C ASN A 196 8.29 7.38 -6.25
N ASP A 197 7.59 7.97 -5.29
CA ASP A 197 7.23 9.41 -5.32
C ASP A 197 7.18 10.05 -3.92
N PRO A 198 8.34 10.39 -3.33
CA PRO A 198 8.40 10.95 -1.99
C PRO A 198 7.81 12.37 -1.91
N GLU A 199 7.87 13.14 -2.99
CA GLU A 199 7.23 14.46 -3.05
C GLU A 199 5.70 14.35 -3.04
N ALA A 200 5.12 13.39 -3.76
CA ALA A 200 3.68 13.12 -3.66
C ALA A 200 3.28 12.64 -2.26
N ALA A 201 4.09 11.78 -1.64
CA ALA A 201 3.85 11.35 -0.27
C ALA A 201 3.82 12.53 0.72
N ASP A 202 4.77 13.47 0.64
CA ASP A 202 4.76 14.68 1.49
C ASP A 202 3.49 15.51 1.30
N VAL A 203 2.99 15.64 0.07
CA VAL A 203 1.73 16.33 -0.23
C VAL A 203 0.53 15.61 0.40
N VAL A 204 0.43 14.29 0.22
CA VAL A 204 -0.71 13.47 0.69
C VAL A 204 -0.76 13.38 2.22
N PHE A 205 0.37 13.14 2.89
CA PHE A 205 0.43 13.12 4.35
C PHE A 205 0.27 14.52 4.97
N GLY A 206 0.60 15.58 4.22
CA GLY A 206 0.42 16.97 4.62
C GLY A 206 -0.99 17.54 4.42
N ALA A 207 -1.90 16.79 3.78
CA ALA A 207 -3.28 17.22 3.53
C ALA A 207 -4.22 16.99 4.73
N ARG A 208 -5.43 17.56 4.67
CA ARG A 208 -6.37 17.61 5.81
C ARG A 208 -7.18 16.34 6.01
N TRP A 209 -7.32 15.49 5.00
CA TRP A 209 -8.12 14.25 5.06
C TRP A 209 -7.63 13.31 6.18
N PRO A 210 -8.47 12.46 6.77
CA PRO A 210 -7.98 11.39 7.64
C PRO A 210 -7.10 10.42 6.86
N VAL A 211 -5.89 10.12 7.37
CA VAL A 211 -4.98 9.14 6.76
C VAL A 211 -4.74 8.01 7.75
N THR A 212 -4.94 6.78 7.29
CA THR A 212 -4.47 5.56 7.94
C THR A 212 -3.31 4.99 7.15
N MET A 213 -2.13 4.91 7.75
CA MET A 213 -0.96 4.26 7.13
C MET A 213 -0.87 2.81 7.61
N VAL A 214 -0.87 1.88 6.67
CA VAL A 214 -0.62 0.45 6.89
C VAL A 214 0.74 0.14 6.26
N GLY A 215 1.78 0.36 7.04
CA GLY A 215 3.17 0.25 6.59
C GLY A 215 3.74 -1.15 6.71
N LEU A 216 5.03 -1.29 6.40
CA LEU A 216 5.78 -2.55 6.57
C LEU A 216 5.77 -3.07 8.03
N ASP A 217 5.55 -2.18 9.00
CA ASP A 217 5.40 -2.51 10.42
C ASP A 217 4.22 -3.43 10.73
N VAL A 218 3.20 -3.39 9.87
CA VAL A 218 1.99 -4.21 9.94
C VAL A 218 2.06 -5.32 8.92
N THR A 219 2.35 -4.99 7.66
CA THR A 219 2.26 -5.95 6.55
C THR A 219 3.31 -7.06 6.64
N HIS A 220 4.47 -6.83 7.26
CA HIS A 220 5.43 -7.91 7.53
C HIS A 220 4.98 -8.90 8.63
N LYS A 221 3.94 -8.57 9.40
CA LYS A 221 3.33 -9.48 10.39
C LYS A 221 2.20 -10.31 9.77
N ALA A 222 1.62 -9.84 8.66
CA ALA A 222 0.56 -10.50 7.93
C ALA A 222 1.15 -11.38 6.81
N ASN A 223 1.10 -12.70 7.02
CA ASN A 223 1.59 -13.69 6.05
C ASN A 223 0.45 -14.58 5.59
N LEU A 224 0.21 -14.59 4.26
CA LEU A 224 -0.63 -15.59 3.61
C LEU A 224 0.23 -16.81 3.31
N ARG A 225 0.10 -17.83 4.16
CA ARG A 225 0.99 -19.00 4.16
C ARG A 225 0.85 -19.82 2.88
N GLY A 226 1.87 -20.62 2.58
CA GLY A 226 1.88 -21.52 1.43
C GLY A 226 0.61 -22.38 1.33
N ALA A 227 0.19 -22.99 2.44
CA ALA A 227 -1.04 -23.80 2.47
C ALA A 227 -2.32 -23.00 2.19
N ASP A 228 -2.38 -21.72 2.57
CA ASP A 228 -3.51 -20.85 2.27
C ASP A 228 -3.52 -20.44 0.79
N LEU A 229 -2.35 -20.13 0.22
CA LEU A 229 -2.19 -19.88 -1.21
C LEU A 229 -2.57 -21.10 -2.05
N ASP A 230 -2.13 -22.29 -1.64
CA ASP A 230 -2.48 -23.54 -2.32
C ASP A 230 -4.00 -23.78 -2.29
N ARG A 231 -4.67 -23.46 -1.17
CA ARG A 231 -6.13 -23.52 -1.06
C ARG A 231 -6.84 -22.51 -1.96
N ILE A 232 -6.35 -21.26 -2.03
CA ILE A 232 -6.91 -20.20 -2.88
C ILE A 232 -6.77 -20.56 -4.36
N THR A 233 -5.59 -21.03 -4.76
CA THR A 233 -5.28 -21.37 -6.17
C THR A 233 -5.93 -22.66 -6.62
N ALA A 234 -6.22 -23.59 -5.70
CA ALA A 234 -7.00 -24.80 -5.98
C ALA A 234 -8.52 -24.55 -6.05
N ALA A 235 -9.01 -23.38 -5.63
CA ALA A 235 -10.42 -23.04 -5.80
C ALA A 235 -10.75 -22.91 -7.28
N ASP A 236 -11.81 -23.60 -7.74
CA ASP A 236 -12.25 -23.57 -9.15
C ASP A 236 -12.98 -22.26 -9.51
N THR A 237 -12.27 -21.14 -9.35
CA THR A 237 -12.75 -19.78 -9.62
C THR A 237 -11.84 -19.10 -10.63
N PRO A 238 -12.34 -18.12 -11.41
CA PRO A 238 -11.50 -17.33 -12.31
C PRO A 238 -10.32 -16.66 -11.59
N ALA A 239 -10.54 -16.08 -10.40
CA ALA A 239 -9.51 -15.45 -9.58
C ALA A 239 -8.47 -16.47 -9.10
N GLY A 240 -8.89 -17.63 -8.58
CA GLY A 240 -7.98 -18.70 -8.15
C GLY A 240 -7.06 -19.18 -9.29
N ARG A 241 -7.62 -19.39 -10.49
CA ARG A 241 -6.85 -19.76 -11.69
C ARG A 241 -5.91 -18.65 -12.17
N HIS A 242 -6.29 -17.38 -12.00
CA HIS A 242 -5.41 -16.25 -12.30
C HIS A 242 -4.21 -16.22 -11.33
N LEU A 243 -4.49 -16.27 -10.03
CA LEU A 243 -3.48 -16.26 -8.99
C LEU A 243 -2.55 -17.47 -9.05
N ALA A 244 -3.05 -18.64 -9.46
CA ALA A 244 -2.23 -19.85 -9.66
C ALA A 244 -1.09 -19.65 -10.68
N ARG A 245 -1.28 -18.75 -11.65
CA ARG A 245 -0.25 -18.40 -12.64
C ARG A 245 0.73 -17.34 -12.11
N ALA A 246 0.22 -16.37 -11.35
CA ALA A 246 0.99 -15.20 -10.93
C ALA A 246 1.85 -15.46 -9.67
N LEU A 247 1.26 -16.07 -8.64
CA LEU A 247 1.87 -16.26 -7.32
C LEU A 247 3.20 -17.01 -7.28
N PRO A 248 3.51 -17.99 -8.16
CA PRO A 248 4.77 -18.72 -8.10
C PRO A 248 6.01 -17.80 -8.12
N LEU A 249 6.00 -16.73 -8.92
CA LEU A 249 7.13 -15.80 -8.98
C LEU A 249 7.32 -15.08 -7.65
N TYR A 250 6.24 -14.53 -7.09
CA TYR A 250 6.29 -13.77 -5.84
C TYR A 250 6.64 -14.63 -4.64
N ARG A 251 6.04 -15.84 -4.54
CA ARG A 251 6.38 -16.81 -3.48
C ARG A 251 7.85 -17.20 -3.54
N ALA A 252 8.39 -17.45 -4.74
CA ALA A 252 9.80 -17.78 -4.89
C ALA A 252 10.72 -16.60 -4.55
N PHE A 253 10.29 -15.35 -4.79
CA PHE A 253 11.00 -14.16 -4.33
C PHE A 253 11.03 -14.09 -2.80
N MET A 254 9.87 -14.17 -2.14
CA MET A 254 9.72 -14.15 -0.68
C MET A 254 10.52 -15.26 0.02
N GLU A 255 10.51 -16.48 -0.52
CA GLU A 255 11.31 -17.59 0.00
C GLU A 255 12.81 -17.26 -0.06
N ARG A 256 13.30 -16.73 -1.19
CA ARG A 256 14.72 -16.41 -1.38
C ARG A 256 15.20 -15.23 -0.54
N THR A 257 14.40 -14.18 -0.42
CA THR A 257 14.82 -12.92 0.24
C THR A 257 14.52 -12.89 1.72
N ASN A 258 13.44 -13.56 2.15
CA ASN A 258 12.95 -13.48 3.53
C ASN A 258 12.87 -14.85 4.22
N GLY A 259 13.08 -15.96 3.51
CA GLY A 259 12.92 -17.31 4.08
C GLY A 259 11.48 -17.61 4.48
N LEU A 260 10.52 -16.96 3.82
CA LEU A 260 9.09 -17.01 4.16
C LEU A 260 8.39 -18.16 3.42
N ASP A 261 7.62 -18.99 4.13
CA ASP A 261 6.63 -19.88 3.49
C ASP A 261 5.31 -19.11 3.30
N GLY A 262 5.07 -18.67 2.06
CA GLY A 262 3.94 -17.83 1.70
C GLY A 262 4.38 -16.51 1.10
N ILE A 263 3.56 -15.48 1.32
CA ILE A 263 3.83 -14.11 0.90
C ILE A 263 3.43 -13.14 2.01
N TYR A 264 4.13 -12.01 2.11
CA TYR A 264 3.56 -10.88 2.85
C TYR A 264 2.33 -10.39 2.11
N THR A 265 1.26 -10.14 2.86
CA THR A 265 0.08 -9.46 2.33
C THR A 265 0.30 -7.98 2.56
N HIS A 266 1.01 -7.31 1.65
CA HIS A 266 1.08 -5.85 1.63
C HIS A 266 -0.33 -5.31 1.39
N ASP A 267 -0.71 -5.10 0.13
CA ASP A 267 -1.97 -4.51 -0.32
C ASP A 267 -3.25 -5.20 0.19
N PRO A 268 -3.29 -6.55 0.37
CA PRO A 268 -4.49 -7.19 0.93
C PRO A 268 -4.73 -6.84 2.40
N SER A 269 -3.73 -6.38 3.14
CA SER A 269 -3.90 -5.99 4.56
C SER A 269 -4.77 -4.75 4.71
N GLU A 270 -4.68 -3.80 3.78
CA GLU A 270 -5.47 -2.57 3.80
C GLU A 270 -6.92 -2.87 3.45
N VAL A 271 -7.17 -3.79 2.51
CA VAL A 271 -8.52 -4.26 2.21
C VAL A 271 -9.09 -4.98 3.44
N ALA A 272 -8.32 -5.84 4.10
CA ALA A 272 -8.72 -6.48 5.35
C ALA A 272 -9.03 -5.46 6.45
N TYR A 273 -8.24 -4.38 6.57
CA TYR A 273 -8.49 -3.27 7.48
C TYR A 273 -9.81 -2.55 7.18
N LEU A 274 -10.14 -2.34 5.90
CA LEU A 274 -11.40 -1.70 5.52
C LEU A 274 -12.62 -2.58 5.80
N ILE A 275 -12.48 -3.90 5.67
CA ILE A 275 -13.52 -4.89 5.97
C ILE A 275 -13.76 -5.00 7.47
N ASP A 276 -12.68 -5.20 8.25
CA ASP A 276 -12.75 -5.32 9.70
C ASP A 276 -11.61 -4.53 10.37
N PRO A 277 -11.82 -3.24 10.66
CA PRO A 277 -10.84 -2.42 11.36
C PRO A 277 -10.52 -2.94 12.77
N THR A 278 -11.36 -3.81 13.37
CA THR A 278 -11.14 -4.33 14.72
C THR A 278 -10.09 -5.44 14.77
N ALA A 279 -9.73 -6.00 13.61
CA ALA A 279 -8.60 -6.92 13.47
C ALA A 279 -7.24 -6.21 13.59
N PHE A 280 -7.22 -4.87 13.58
CA PHE A 280 -6.02 -4.05 13.62
C PHE A 280 -6.03 -3.15 14.86
N ARG A 281 -4.84 -2.89 15.39
CA ARG A 281 -4.61 -1.86 16.39
C ARG A 281 -4.01 -0.64 15.71
N THR A 282 -4.62 0.51 15.93
CA THR A 282 -4.14 1.78 15.41
C THR A 282 -3.67 2.72 16.52
N GLU A 283 -2.66 3.53 16.22
CA GLU A 283 -2.16 4.58 17.10
C GLU A 283 -2.11 5.93 16.38
N ALA A 284 -2.43 6.98 17.12
CA ALA A 284 -2.36 8.34 16.64
C ALA A 284 -0.90 8.83 16.63
N TRP A 285 -0.39 9.21 15.46
CA TRP A 285 0.91 9.83 15.29
C TRP A 285 0.77 11.28 14.81
N PRO A 286 1.64 12.21 15.27
CA PRO A 286 1.63 13.57 14.78
C PRO A 286 1.89 13.60 13.28
N ARG A 287 0.99 14.24 12.53
CA ARG A 287 1.30 14.63 11.16
C ARG A 287 2.28 15.78 11.18
N ARG A 288 3.11 15.87 10.15
CA ARG A 288 4.00 17.01 9.93
C ARG A 288 3.16 18.30 9.91
N GLY A 289 3.40 19.20 10.86
CA GLY A 289 2.98 20.60 10.72
C GLY A 289 3.70 21.22 9.53
N ARG A 290 3.09 22.17 8.82
CA ARG A 290 3.73 22.91 7.71
C ARG A 290 5.00 23.64 8.17
N SER A 291 6.14 22.96 8.24
CA SER A 291 7.46 23.59 8.41
C SER A 291 8.45 22.86 7.53
N GLY A 292 8.68 23.40 6.32
CA GLY A 292 9.35 22.76 5.18
C GLY A 292 10.52 21.83 5.49
N TRP A 293 10.50 20.66 4.88
CA TRP A 293 11.69 19.86 4.69
C TRP A 293 12.45 20.44 3.49
N ARG A 294 13.75 20.68 3.67
CA ARG A 294 14.68 20.88 2.56
C ARG A 294 15.70 19.75 2.66
N PRO A 295 15.84 18.87 1.66
CA PRO A 295 16.97 17.95 1.66
C PRO A 295 18.24 18.79 1.58
N ARG A 296 19.09 18.72 2.61
CA ARG A 296 20.49 19.11 2.45
C ARG A 296 21.16 18.00 1.66
N VAL A 297 21.26 18.18 0.34
CA VAL A 297 22.17 17.39 -0.49
C VAL A 297 23.59 17.75 -0.04
N SER A 298 24.20 16.92 0.80
CA SER A 298 25.63 16.97 1.03
C SER A 298 26.32 16.41 -0.21
N ALA A 299 26.74 17.31 -1.11
CA ALA A 299 27.61 16.96 -2.22
C ALA A 299 28.96 16.49 -1.67
N ALA A 300 29.13 15.18 -1.53
CA ALA A 300 30.43 14.56 -1.28
C ALA A 300 30.70 13.53 -2.39
N ALA A 301 31.87 13.69 -3.01
CA ALA A 301 32.50 12.82 -4.00
C ALA A 301 32.07 12.97 -5.48
N ARG A 302 32.35 14.16 -6.05
CA ARG A 302 32.93 14.22 -7.41
C ARG A 302 34.28 14.92 -7.32
N ARG A 303 35.33 14.14 -7.06
CA ARG A 303 36.70 14.51 -7.45
C ARG A 303 37.18 13.43 -8.40
N GLY A 304 37.12 13.73 -9.70
CA GLY A 304 37.83 12.95 -10.70
C GLY A 304 39.34 13.09 -10.50
N PRO A 305 40.15 12.13 -10.98
CA PRO A 305 41.59 12.18 -10.81
C PRO A 305 42.17 13.27 -11.70
N THR A 306 42.70 14.33 -11.08
CA THR A 306 43.56 15.31 -11.76
C THR A 306 44.92 14.67 -12.05
N SER A 307 45.30 14.76 -13.32
CA SER A 307 46.60 14.39 -13.90
C SER A 307 47.79 14.93 -13.10
N ALA A 308 48.70 14.03 -12.71
CA ALA A 308 50.06 14.38 -12.31
C ALA A 308 51.06 13.49 -13.05
N THR A 309 51.94 14.14 -13.80
CA THR A 309 53.02 13.61 -14.64
C THR A 309 54.07 12.87 -13.79
N PRO A 310 54.71 11.79 -14.28
CA PRO A 310 55.53 10.92 -13.44
C PRO A 310 56.99 11.39 -13.36
N THR A 311 57.54 11.40 -12.14
CA THR A 311 59.00 11.36 -11.91
C THR A 311 59.39 10.08 -11.20
N THR A 312 60.40 9.42 -11.77
CA THR A 312 61.08 8.19 -11.36
C THR A 312 61.73 8.36 -9.97
N ARG A 313 61.85 7.36 -9.07
CA ARG A 313 62.59 6.08 -9.11
C ARG A 313 62.54 5.45 -7.67
N PRO A 314 63.21 4.31 -7.36
CA PRO A 314 62.70 2.93 -7.32
C PRO A 314 62.39 2.35 -5.91
N ARG A 315 61.68 1.20 -5.91
CA ARG A 315 61.38 0.31 -4.76
C ARG A 315 62.63 -0.22 -4.04
N PRO A 316 62.44 -0.70 -2.80
CA PRO A 316 62.81 -2.09 -2.52
C PRO A 316 61.73 -2.92 -1.81
N ARG A 317 62.02 -4.22 -1.81
CA ARG A 317 61.19 -5.41 -1.55
C ARG A 317 60.93 -5.66 -0.05
N GLY A 318 59.86 -6.41 0.26
CA GLY A 318 59.95 -7.47 1.27
C GLY A 318 58.79 -7.64 2.26
N ARG A 319 58.21 -8.86 2.24
CA ARG A 319 57.68 -9.67 3.35
C ARG A 319 56.24 -9.42 3.88
N THR A 320 55.39 -10.39 3.53
CA THR A 320 54.58 -11.26 4.41
C THR A 320 54.05 -10.69 5.74
N GLY A 321 52.73 -10.62 5.89
CA GLY A 321 52.09 -10.41 7.19
C GLY A 321 50.57 -10.61 7.19
N ARG A 322 50.14 -11.70 7.84
CA ARG A 322 48.86 -11.95 8.55
C ARG A 322 47.70 -10.95 8.38
N TRP A 323 46.56 -11.50 7.97
CA TRP A 323 45.24 -10.94 8.27
C TRP A 323 45.05 -10.93 9.80
N SER A 324 44.97 -9.71 10.34
CA SER A 324 44.67 -9.46 11.74
C SER A 324 43.25 -8.89 11.80
N THR A 325 42.39 -9.57 12.53
CA THR A 325 41.06 -9.11 12.94
C THR A 325 41.19 -7.79 13.69
N CYS A 326 40.50 -6.75 13.21
CA CYS A 326 40.32 -5.53 13.98
C CYS A 326 38.87 -5.50 14.49
N ALA A 327 38.72 -5.86 15.76
CA ALA A 327 37.56 -5.51 16.55
C ALA A 327 37.63 -4.00 16.84
N SER A 328 36.67 -3.23 16.36
CA SER A 328 36.44 -1.85 16.79
C SER A 328 35.06 -1.72 17.39
N THR A 329 35.04 -1.78 18.73
CA THR A 329 34.26 -0.95 19.64
C THR A 329 32.91 -0.42 19.15
N SER A 330 31.86 -1.03 19.69
CA SER A 330 30.57 -0.44 20.07
C SER A 330 30.60 1.09 20.23
N THR A 331 29.96 1.78 19.31
CA THR A 331 29.28 3.05 19.57
C THR A 331 27.89 2.97 18.96
N ARG A 332 26.87 3.04 19.82
CA ARG A 332 25.46 3.18 19.41
C ARG A 332 25.33 4.45 18.55
N PRO A 333 24.70 4.44 17.37
CA PRO A 333 24.30 5.67 16.72
C PRO A 333 23.26 6.38 17.60
N ALA A 334 23.49 7.65 17.89
CA ALA A 334 22.54 8.49 18.60
C ALA A 334 21.30 8.66 17.72
N TRP A 335 20.15 8.23 18.23
CA TRP A 335 18.84 8.54 17.68
C TRP A 335 18.65 10.06 17.72
N SER A 336 18.46 10.70 16.57
CA SER A 336 17.96 12.08 16.54
C SER A 336 16.48 12.05 16.90
N THR A 337 16.19 12.45 18.14
CA THR A 337 14.84 12.69 18.64
C THR A 337 14.16 13.79 17.84
N TRP A 338 12.96 13.51 17.35
CA TRP A 338 12.03 14.48 16.77
C TRP A 338 11.59 15.47 17.86
N SER A 339 11.87 16.76 17.67
CA SER A 339 11.28 17.81 18.51
C SER A 339 10.21 18.56 17.71
N CYS A 340 8.95 18.35 18.12
CA CYS A 340 7.81 19.09 17.61
C CYS A 340 7.64 20.37 18.47
N ALA A 341 7.78 21.54 17.85
CA ALA A 341 7.32 22.80 18.42
C ALA A 341 6.37 23.45 17.41
N GLY A 342 5.06 23.41 17.69
CA GLY A 342 4.05 24.24 17.01
C GLY A 342 2.89 23.50 16.35
N SER A 343 1.67 23.86 16.79
CA SER A 343 0.31 23.47 16.35
C SER A 343 -0.02 21.97 16.28
N ALA A 344 -0.37 21.43 17.45
CA ALA A 344 -1.20 20.24 17.57
C ALA A 344 -2.64 20.64 17.24
N ASP A 345 -3.15 20.22 16.09
CA ASP A 345 -4.60 20.02 15.93
C ASP A 345 -4.83 18.98 14.82
N ARG A 346 -5.03 17.74 15.29
CA ARG A 346 -5.51 16.51 14.60
C ARG A 346 -4.44 15.44 14.31
N PRO A 347 -4.56 14.24 14.90
CA PRO A 347 -3.63 13.15 14.67
C PRO A 347 -3.78 12.54 13.26
N GLY A 348 -2.68 12.08 12.68
CA GLY A 348 -2.71 11.02 11.67
C GLY A 348 -2.80 9.69 12.41
N VAL A 349 -3.37 8.66 11.78
CA VAL A 349 -3.48 7.35 12.39
C VAL A 349 -2.50 6.43 11.67
N VAL A 350 -1.61 5.80 12.42
CA VAL A 350 -0.74 4.73 11.92
C VAL A 350 -1.32 3.43 12.46
N ALA A 351 -1.58 2.45 11.59
CA ALA A 351 -1.83 1.10 12.07
C ALA A 351 -0.52 0.56 12.64
N VAL A 352 -0.56 0.09 13.89
CA VAL A 352 0.64 -0.31 14.64
C VAL A 352 0.76 -1.81 14.75
N GLU A 353 -0.35 -2.54 14.80
CA GLU A 353 -0.36 -4.02 14.88
C GLU A 353 -1.52 -4.64 14.13
#